data_AF-A0A4U2Z799-F1
#
_entry.id   AF-A0A4U2Z799-F1
#
_cell.length_a   1.000
_cell.length_b   1.000
_cell.length_c   1.000
_cell.angle_alpha   90.00
_cell.angle_beta   90.00
_cell.angle_gamma   90.00
#
_symmetry.space_group_name_H-M   'P 1'
#
loop_
_entity.id
_entity.type
_entity.pdbx_description
1 polymer ?
#
loop_
_entity_poly.entity_id
_entity_poly.type
_entity_poly.pdbx_seq_one_letter_code
_entity_poly.pdbx_strand_id
1 'polypeptide(L)' 'MTEPYWNAKHGEYIKCPVEGCKHFGIIITKAHCRVEHQMSREEVRQKYGLPKTFSFSKSNRKQVEDRRHVDEEEH' A
#
# COMPACT_ATOMS: atom_id res chain seq x y z
N MET A 1 14.26 3.79 22.09
CA MET A 1 12.94 3.16 21.93
C MET A 1 12.75 2.86 20.45
N THR A 2 12.85 1.60 20.03
CA THR A 2 12.65 1.19 18.63
C THR A 2 11.16 0.99 18.40
N GLU A 3 10.50 1.93 17.72
CA GLU A 3 9.08 1.81 17.39
C GLU A 3 8.79 0.44 16.73
N PRO A 4 7.92 -0.42 17.30
CA PRO A 4 7.77 -1.81 16.86
C PRO A 4 6.94 -1.99 15.58
N TYR A 5 6.45 -0.89 15.00
CA TYR A 5 5.59 -0.88 13.82
C TYR A 5 5.85 0.37 12.97
N TRP A 6 5.41 0.32 11.72
CA TRP A 6 5.19 1.51 10.89
C TRP A 6 3.74 1.93 11.05
N ASN A 7 3.51 3.21 11.36
CA ASN A 7 2.18 3.82 11.44
C ASN A 7 2.01 4.85 10.31
N ALA A 8 0.86 4.81 9.65
CA ALA A 8 0.41 5.89 8.80
C ALA A 8 -0.02 7.08 9.67
N LYS A 9 0.08 8.30 9.13
CA LYS A 9 -0.54 9.46 9.79
C LYS A 9 -2.06 9.36 9.70
N HIS A 10 -2.76 10.11 10.53
CA HIS A 10 -4.21 10.09 10.63
C HIS A 10 -4.88 10.40 9.28
N GLY A 11 -5.67 9.46 8.75
CA GLY A 11 -6.32 9.58 7.43
C GLY A 11 -5.45 9.11 6.24
N GLU A 12 -4.24 8.62 6.50
CA GLU A 12 -3.38 7.99 5.50
C GLU A 12 -3.37 6.47 5.67
N TYR A 13 -2.91 5.80 4.63
CA TYR A 13 -2.60 4.37 4.64
C TYR A 13 -1.14 4.17 4.28
N ILE A 14 -0.54 3.08 4.75
CA ILE A 14 0.80 2.65 4.39
C ILE A 14 0.73 1.34 3.62
N LYS A 15 1.52 1.25 2.55
CA LYS A 15 1.70 0.02 1.78
C LYS A 15 3.04 -0.62 2.13
N CYS A 16 3.03 -1.94 2.33
CA CYS A 16 4.27 -2.69 2.49
C CYS A 16 5.18 -2.49 1.26
N PRO A 17 6.48 -2.17 1.45
CA PRO A 17 7.38 -1.88 0.34
C PRO A 17 7.83 -3.15 -0.41
N VAL A 18 7.58 -4.34 0.15
CA VAL A 18 7.97 -5.61 -0.48
C VAL A 18 7.22 -5.82 -1.79
N GLU A 19 7.95 -6.07 -2.87
CA GLU A 19 7.37 -6.36 -4.17
C GLU A 19 6.50 -7.63 -4.11
N GLY A 20 5.30 -7.55 -4.67
CA GLY A 20 4.31 -8.63 -4.59
C GLY A 20 3.46 -8.64 -3.31
N CYS A 21 3.83 -7.86 -2.28
CA CYS A 21 3.00 -7.74 -1.08
C CYS A 21 1.79 -6.84 -1.33
N LYS A 22 0.59 -7.38 -1.14
CA LYS A 22 -0.68 -6.64 -1.24
C LYS A 22 -1.12 -6.04 0.09
N HIS A 23 -0.23 -6.00 1.09
CA HIS A 23 -0.56 -5.49 2.42
C HIS A 23 -0.67 -3.97 2.41
N PHE A 24 -1.86 -3.49 2.78
CA PHE A 24 -2.23 -2.08 2.80
C PHE A 24 -3.07 -1.81 4.05
N GLY A 25 -2.63 -0.89 4.90
CA GLY A 25 -3.28 -0.65 6.19
C GLY A 25 -2.78 0.60 6.88
N ILE A 26 -3.31 0.87 8.07
CA ILE A 26 -2.88 2.02 8.88
C ILE A 26 -1.59 1.68 9.64
N ILE A 27 -1.36 0.40 9.94
CA ILE A 27 -0.23 -0.10 10.71
C ILE A 27 0.36 -1.32 10.03
N ILE A 28 1.69 -1.37 9.90
CA ILE A 28 2.43 -2.55 9.47
C ILE A 28 3.35 -2.94 10.62
N THR A 29 3.09 -4.10 11.22
CA THR A 29 3.83 -4.60 12.38
C THR A 29 5.11 -5.33 11.94
N LYS A 30 6.09 -5.44 12.84
CA LYS A 30 7.28 -6.30 12.61
C LYS A 30 6.93 -7.76 12.30
N ALA A 31 5.79 -8.24 12.81
CA ALA A 31 5.33 -9.61 12.60
C ALA A 31 4.93 -9.86 11.15
N HIS A 32 4.33 -8.85 10.48
CA HIS A 32 4.01 -8.93 9.06
C HIS A 32 5.25 -9.30 8.22
N CYS A 33 6.39 -8.62 8.46
CA CYS A 33 7.61 -8.90 7.72
C CYS A 33 8.13 -10.32 7.94
N ARG A 34 8.06 -10.83 9.18
CA ARG A 34 8.55 -12.17 9.52
C ARG A 34 7.65 -13.29 9.01
N VAL A 35 6.34 -13.10 9.05
CA VAL A 35 5.36 -14.14 8.67
C VAL A 35 5.18 -14.18 7.16
N GLU A 36 4.98 -13.02 6.52
CA GLU A 36 4.65 -12.96 5.09
C GLU A 36 5.90 -13.00 4.21
N HIS A 37 7.00 -12.42 4.67
CA HIS A 37 8.21 -12.24 3.86
C HIS A 37 9.42 -13.01 4.37
N GLN A 38 9.30 -13.71 5.51
CA GLN A 38 10.41 -14.40 6.19
C GLN A 38 11.65 -13.52 6.41
N MET A 39 11.45 -12.21 6.45
CA MET A 39 12.52 -11.21 6.56
C MET A 39 12.30 -10.33 7.79
N SER A 40 13.39 -9.84 8.37
CA SER A 40 13.30 -8.84 9.42
C SER A 40 12.90 -7.48 8.84
N ARG A 41 12.31 -6.61 9.67
CA ARG A 41 11.92 -5.27 9.25
C ARG A 41 13.13 -4.48 8.74
N GLU A 42 14.29 -4.63 9.38
CA GLU A 42 15.53 -3.98 8.94
C GLU A 42 15.95 -4.46 7.55
N GLU A 43 15.84 -5.76 7.26
CA GLU A 43 16.18 -6.33 5.95
C GLU A 43 15.23 -5.82 4.88
N VAL A 44 13.91 -5.83 5.16
CA VAL A 44 12.91 -5.25 4.27
C VAL A 44 13.23 -3.77 4.01
N ARG A 45 13.63 -3.03 5.05
CA ARG A 45 13.99 -1.61 4.91
C ARG A 45 15.26 -1.37 4.11
N GLN A 46 16.27 -2.22 4.25
CA GLN A 46 17.50 -2.12 3.47
C GLN A 46 17.28 -2.51 2.00
N LYS A 47 16.44 -3.51 1.74
CA LYS A 47 16.22 -4.08 0.41
C LYS A 47 15.16 -3.33 -0.40
N TYR A 48 14.06 -2.96 0.22
CA TYR A 48 12.89 -2.34 -0.44
C TYR A 48 12.63 -0.89 0.00
N GLY A 49 13.30 -0.42 1.06
CA GLY A 49 13.11 0.93 1.59
C GLY A 49 11.97 1.05 2.59
N LEU A 50 11.44 2.27 2.75
CA LEU A 50 10.37 2.58 3.69
C LEU A 50 8.98 2.34 3.05
N PRO A 51 7.95 2.01 3.86
CA PRO A 51 6.57 1.93 3.37
C PRO A 51 6.14 3.22 2.70
N LYS A 52 5.46 3.12 1.56
CA LYS A 52 4.86 4.28 0.89
C LYS A 52 3.57 4.67 1.61
N THR A 53 3.43 5.93 1.98
CA THR A 53 2.18 6.50 2.49
C THR A 53 1.29 6.89 1.33
N PHE A 54 -0.01 6.63 1.49
CA PHE A 54 -1.07 6.98 0.57
C PHE A 54 -2.07 7.83 1.35
N SER A 55 -1.99 9.14 1.12
CA SER A 55 -3.05 10.07 1.51
C SER A 55 -4.20 9.95 0.50
N PHE A 56 -5.40 9.63 0.97
CA PHE A 56 -6.61 9.91 0.19
C PHE A 56 -6.89 11.41 0.27
N SER A 57 -6.08 12.21 -0.40
CA SER A 57 -6.46 13.58 -0.71
C SER A 57 -7.78 13.49 -1.49
N LYS A 58 -8.84 14.16 -1.00
CA LYS A 58 -10.18 14.24 -1.62
C LYS A 58 -10.21 14.86 -3.03
N SER A 59 -9.09 14.88 -3.75
CA SER A 59 -8.93 15.56 -5.04
C SER A 59 -8.86 14.63 -6.25
N ASN A 60 -9.15 13.33 -6.13
CA ASN A 60 -9.23 12.48 -7.34
C ASN A 60 -10.30 11.39 -7.29
N ARG A 61 -11.56 11.82 -7.25
CA ARG A 61 -12.73 11.04 -7.69
C ARG A 61 -12.84 11.04 -9.24
N LYS A 62 -11.73 10.91 -9.96
CA LYS A 62 -11.68 10.94 -11.43
C LYS A 62 -10.60 10.01 -12.00
N GLN A 63 -10.69 8.71 -11.70
CA GLN A 63 -10.09 7.68 -12.57
C GLN A 63 -10.62 6.29 -12.22
N VAL A 64 -11.92 6.05 -12.42
CA VAL A 64 -12.47 4.68 -12.47
C VAL A 64 -13.73 4.58 -13.34
N GLU A 65 -13.88 5.44 -14.33
CA GLU A 65 -14.94 5.33 -15.34
C GLU A 65 -14.34 5.42 -16.75
N ASP A 66 -13.41 4.52 -17.06
CA ASP A 66 -12.99 4.27 -18.44
C ASP A 66 -12.97 2.75 -18.61
N ARG A 67 -13.97 2.20 -19.33
CA ARG A 67 -14.05 0.84 -19.93
C ARG A 67 -15.47 0.23 -20.06
N ARG A 68 -16.56 1.01 -20.18
CA ARG A 68 -17.85 0.44 -20.62
C ARG A 68 -18.64 1.40 -21.52
N HIS A 69 -18.14 1.65 -22.72
CA HIS A 69 -18.97 2.21 -23.79
C HIS A 69 -18.37 1.96 -25.18
N VAL A 70 -18.37 0.71 -25.65
CA VAL A 70 -18.33 0.38 -27.08
C VAL A 70 -19.10 -0.92 -27.24
N ASP A 71 -20.34 -0.83 -27.72
CA ASP A 71 -20.86 -1.58 -28.88
C ASP A 71 -22.39 -1.40 -28.93
N GLU A 72 -22.87 -0.37 -29.65
CA GLU A 72 -24.23 -0.31 -30.20
C GLU A 72 -24.27 0.80 -31.28
N GLU A 73 -23.45 0.62 -32.33
CA GLU A 73 -23.79 1.08 -33.67
C GLU A 73 -24.06 -0.19 -34.48
N GLU A 74 -25.31 -0.39 -34.91
CA GLU A 74 -25.72 -0.99 -36.19
C GLU A 74 -27.24 -1.16 -36.18
N HIS A 75 -27.98 -0.10 -36.57
CA HIS A 75 -29.19 -0.23 -37.38
C HIS A 75 -29.62 1.08 -38.04
#